data_AF-A0AAU6HLQ5-F1
#
_entry.id   AF-A0AAU6HLQ5-F1
#
_cell.length_a   1.000
_cell.length_b   1.000
_cell.length_c   1.000
_cell.angle_alpha   90.00
_cell.angle_beta   90.00
_cell.angle_gamma   90.00
#
_symmetry.space_group_name_H-M   'P 1'
#
loop_
_entity.id
_entity.type
_entity.pdbx_description
1 polymer ?
#
loop_
_entity_poly.entity_id
_entity_poly.type
_entity_poly.pdbx_seq_one_letter_code
_entity_poly.pdbx_strand_id
1 'polypeptide(L)'
;MPETRTYGRRRRQLPATTSTTEQAGFEAGKREAVSGRVVATGAGPTQMAGWDAMDKTAAASGGDMYLKVTEDATVIKICGDGPFDVYNSHWIDEIEDGSKSVRCWGNPDCPLCQIGDKAKRFSACFDVISLEDPDTPVLKVWEAGIKIARQLKDIATDTKRGPLNRADLYFTIKKETKKKSVEYTLERVKERDLYEEYDVEPLTDDALNAFLAECHQWGDVVKEKLDEDAMGEVVDLVMED
;
A
#
# COMPACT_ATOMS: atom_id res chain seq x y z
N MET A 1 -27.43 -47.92 40.20
CA MET A 1 -27.13 -46.68 39.47
C MET A 1 -27.22 -45.54 40.47
N PRO A 2 -26.09 -44.87 40.80
CA PRO A 2 -25.98 -43.99 41.95
C PRO A 2 -26.52 -42.57 41.71
N GLU A 3 -26.70 -41.91 42.85
CA GLU A 3 -27.45 -40.69 43.14
C GLU A 3 -26.93 -39.41 42.45
N THR A 4 -27.90 -38.53 42.20
CA THR A 4 -27.77 -37.13 41.80
C THR A 4 -27.05 -36.30 42.85
N ARG A 5 -25.99 -35.58 42.46
CA ARG A 5 -25.43 -34.44 43.22
C ARG A 5 -25.41 -33.19 42.37
N THR A 6 -26.41 -32.35 42.58
CA THR A 6 -26.51 -30.97 42.12
C THR A 6 -25.64 -30.07 43.00
N TYR A 7 -24.63 -29.42 42.41
CA TYR A 7 -23.86 -28.38 43.10
C TYR A 7 -24.50 -27.02 42.87
N GLY A 8 -25.10 -26.47 43.93
CA GLY A 8 -25.62 -25.11 43.97
C GLY A 8 -24.49 -24.08 43.97
N ARG A 9 -24.45 -23.20 42.95
CA ARG A 9 -23.69 -21.95 43.01
C ARG A 9 -24.58 -20.85 43.61
N ARG A 10 -24.17 -20.36 44.79
CA ARG A 10 -24.75 -19.18 45.43
C ARG A 10 -24.54 -17.97 44.53
N ARG A 11 -25.64 -17.41 44.04
CA ARG A 11 -25.69 -16.13 43.33
C ARG A 11 -25.61 -15.03 44.39
N ARG A 12 -24.47 -14.32 44.44
CA ARG A 12 -24.32 -13.11 45.25
C ARG A 12 -25.10 -12.00 44.56
N GLN A 13 -26.22 -11.58 45.15
CA GLN A 13 -26.95 -10.39 44.72
C GLN A 13 -26.12 -9.15 45.06
N LEU A 14 -25.95 -8.26 44.08
CA LEU A 14 -25.58 -6.87 44.28
C LEU A 14 -26.77 -5.99 43.86
N PRO A 15 -26.98 -4.86 44.54
CA PRO A 15 -28.26 -4.15 44.57
C PRO A 15 -28.54 -3.35 43.28
N ALA A 16 -29.84 -3.23 42.99
CA ALA A 16 -30.39 -2.35 41.97
C ALA A 16 -30.21 -0.88 42.34
N THR A 17 -29.75 -0.07 41.38
CA THR A 17 -29.96 1.37 41.38
C THR A 17 -30.68 1.73 40.08
N THR A 18 -31.83 2.39 40.24
CA THR A 18 -32.70 2.88 39.18
C THR A 18 -32.50 4.37 38.95
N SER A 19 -32.60 4.75 37.66
CA SER A 19 -32.83 6.10 37.08
C SER A 19 -31.73 7.15 37.31
N THR A 20 -31.33 7.94 36.31
CA THR A 20 -32.20 8.82 35.51
C THR A 20 -31.62 9.14 34.14
N THR A 21 -32.53 9.23 33.17
CA THR A 21 -32.49 9.85 31.84
C THR A 21 -31.59 11.08 31.71
N GLU A 22 -30.76 11.13 30.67
CA GLU A 22 -30.57 12.32 29.83
C GLU A 22 -30.00 11.90 28.47
N GLN A 23 -30.89 11.92 27.46
CA GLN A 23 -30.53 11.93 26.04
C GLN A 23 -30.16 13.37 25.69
N ALA A 24 -28.94 13.60 25.22
CA ALA A 24 -28.58 14.79 24.47
C ALA A 24 -27.84 14.34 23.20
N GLY A 25 -28.47 14.61 22.05
CA GLY A 25 -28.03 14.15 20.75
C GLY A 25 -26.71 14.78 20.33
N PHE A 26 -25.80 13.94 19.82
CA PHE A 26 -24.74 14.41 18.95
C PHE A 26 -25.31 14.49 17.54
N GLU A 27 -25.65 15.71 17.12
CA GLU A 27 -25.97 16.00 15.74
C GLU A 27 -24.79 15.62 14.84
N ALA A 28 -25.06 14.72 13.91
CA ALA A 28 -24.17 14.33 12.83
C ALA A 28 -23.93 15.55 11.93
N GLY A 29 -22.85 16.29 12.20
CA GLY A 29 -22.36 17.33 11.32
C GLY A 29 -21.85 16.70 10.03
N LYS A 30 -22.65 16.81 8.96
CA LYS A 30 -22.24 16.58 7.57
C LYS A 30 -20.88 17.26 7.33
N ARG A 31 -19.88 16.48 6.92
CA ARG A 31 -18.61 17.00 6.39
C ARG A 31 -18.53 16.60 4.93
N GLU A 32 -18.52 17.60 4.06
CA GLU A 32 -18.34 17.43 2.62
C GLU A 32 -16.88 17.04 2.33
N ALA A 33 -16.71 16.12 1.39
CA ALA A 33 -15.43 15.64 0.91
C ALA A 33 -14.68 16.77 0.21
N VAL A 34 -13.43 17.02 0.62
CA VAL A 34 -12.48 17.84 -0.13
C VAL A 34 -11.40 16.90 -0.66
N SER A 35 -11.31 16.84 -1.99
CA SER A 35 -10.41 16.00 -2.78
C SER A 35 -9.02 16.63 -2.91
N GLY A 36 -7.98 15.78 -2.86
CA GLY A 36 -6.62 16.08 -3.28
C GLY A 36 -5.56 15.75 -2.23
N ARG A 37 -4.74 14.72 -2.51
CA ARG A 37 -3.43 14.35 -1.92
C ARG A 37 -3.16 14.89 -0.50
N VAL A 38 -3.17 13.93 0.45
CA VAL A 38 -2.86 14.02 1.90
C VAL A 38 -4.08 14.40 2.74
N VAL A 39 -4.73 13.38 3.33
CA VAL A 39 -5.73 13.57 4.38
C VAL A 39 -5.02 13.43 5.72
N ALA A 40 -4.62 14.55 6.31
CA ALA A 40 -4.08 14.59 7.66
C ALA A 40 -5.18 14.22 8.68
N THR A 41 -4.96 13.16 9.46
CA THR A 41 -5.84 12.79 10.56
C THR A 41 -5.43 13.54 11.82
N GLY A 42 -6.03 14.71 12.04
CA GLY A 42 -5.85 15.47 13.28
C GLY A 42 -6.17 16.94 13.10
N ALA A 43 -7.08 17.47 13.92
CA ALA A 43 -7.51 18.86 13.86
C ALA A 43 -6.37 19.83 14.23
N GLY A 44 -5.64 20.32 13.23
CA GLY A 44 -4.80 21.53 13.25
C GLY A 44 -5.35 22.60 12.29
N PRO A 45 -5.11 23.90 12.54
CA PRO A 45 -5.83 24.99 11.88
C PRO A 45 -5.65 25.00 10.35
N THR A 46 -6.75 25.24 9.64
CA THR A 46 -6.98 25.20 8.18
C THR A 46 -6.26 26.30 7.37
N GLN A 47 -5.11 26.78 7.84
CA GLN A 47 -4.19 27.63 7.07
C GLN A 47 -2.85 27.61 7.79
N MET A 48 -1.92 26.78 7.31
CA MET A 48 -0.54 26.84 7.77
C MET A 48 0.22 27.81 6.86
N ALA A 49 0.80 28.85 7.45
CA ALA A 49 1.64 29.82 6.75
C ALA A 49 3.06 29.75 7.32
N GLY A 50 4.06 29.91 6.47
CA GLY A 50 5.47 29.89 6.84
C GLY A 50 6.27 28.78 6.16
N TRP A 51 7.59 28.91 6.22
CA TRP A 51 8.52 28.00 5.55
C TRP A 51 8.38 26.55 6.05
N ASP A 52 8.14 26.33 7.34
CA ASP A 52 7.89 24.98 7.88
C ASP A 52 6.59 24.33 7.33
N ALA A 53 5.57 25.15 7.05
CA ALA A 53 4.33 24.67 6.43
C ALA A 53 4.55 24.34 4.95
N MET A 54 5.32 25.18 4.24
CA MET A 54 5.77 24.91 2.88
C MET A 54 6.62 23.65 2.82
N ASP A 55 7.59 23.44 3.72
CA ASP A 55 8.48 22.28 3.73
C ASP A 55 7.71 21.00 4.05
N LYS A 56 6.76 21.04 4.99
CA LYS A 56 5.85 19.92 5.26
C LYS A 56 4.92 19.63 4.07
N THR A 57 4.34 20.66 3.47
CA THR A 57 3.50 20.49 2.28
C THR A 57 4.32 20.05 1.07
N ALA A 58 5.57 20.50 0.89
CA ALA A 58 6.46 20.12 -0.21
C ALA A 58 6.99 18.69 -0.05
N ALA A 59 7.30 18.26 1.18
CA ALA A 59 7.59 16.86 1.50
C ALA A 59 6.37 15.95 1.23
N ALA A 60 5.16 16.45 1.49
CA ALA A 60 3.91 15.72 1.29
C ALA A 60 3.39 15.77 -0.18
N SER A 61 3.69 16.83 -0.94
CA SER A 61 3.27 17.02 -2.34
C SER A 61 4.33 16.62 -3.37
N GLY A 62 5.58 16.39 -2.94
CA GLY A 62 6.65 15.74 -3.70
C GLY A 62 6.92 14.30 -3.27
N GLY A 63 5.98 13.68 -2.54
CA GLY A 63 6.10 12.32 -2.05
C GLY A 63 6.31 11.36 -3.21
N ASP A 64 7.40 10.60 -3.14
CA ASP A 64 7.71 9.52 -4.07
C ASP A 64 6.43 8.73 -4.37
N MET A 65 5.99 8.79 -5.63
CA MET A 65 4.79 8.07 -6.09
C MET A 65 4.92 6.58 -5.75
N TYR A 66 6.15 6.07 -5.67
CA TYR A 66 6.42 4.67 -5.40
C TYR A 66 6.67 4.37 -3.91
N LEU A 67 6.13 3.24 -3.45
CA LEU A 67 6.48 2.68 -2.15
C LEU A 67 7.93 2.18 -2.19
N LYS A 68 8.80 2.88 -1.45
CA LYS A 68 10.15 2.41 -1.13
C LYS A 68 10.10 1.43 0.03
N VAL A 69 10.36 0.15 -0.25
CA VAL A 69 10.49 -0.85 0.81
C VAL A 69 11.88 -0.76 1.45
N THR A 70 11.92 -0.69 2.78
CA THR A 70 13.12 -0.59 3.61
C THR A 70 13.39 -1.87 4.40
N GLU A 71 14.49 -1.89 5.16
CA GLU A 71 14.79 -3.02 6.06
C GLU A 71 13.86 -3.06 7.28
N ASP A 72 13.40 -1.88 7.69
CA ASP A 72 12.33 -1.73 8.67
C ASP A 72 10.98 -2.13 8.07
N ALA A 73 10.17 -2.84 8.86
CA ALA A 73 8.86 -3.28 8.44
C ALA A 73 7.89 -2.10 8.35
N THR A 74 7.35 -1.88 7.16
CA THR A 74 6.33 -0.87 6.91
C THR A 74 4.96 -1.53 6.85
N VAL A 75 3.99 -1.00 7.60
CA VAL A 75 2.60 -1.42 7.50
C VAL A 75 1.97 -0.78 6.26
N ILE A 76 1.29 -1.59 5.46
CA ILE A 76 0.59 -1.18 4.25
C ILE A 76 -0.81 -1.77 4.18
N LYS A 77 -1.72 -1.06 3.51
CA LYS A 77 -3.04 -1.53 3.12
C LYS A 77 -3.12 -1.63 1.60
N ILE A 78 -3.38 -2.81 1.06
CA ILE A 78 -3.58 -2.99 -0.38
C ILE A 78 -5.03 -2.61 -0.72
N CYS A 79 -5.20 -1.78 -1.75
CA CYS A 79 -6.48 -1.20 -2.16
C CYS A 79 -7.25 -2.07 -3.17
N GLY A 80 -6.53 -2.73 -4.08
CA GLY A 80 -7.10 -3.62 -5.10
C GLY A 80 -7.00 -5.11 -4.73
N ASP A 81 -7.83 -5.95 -5.36
CA ASP A 81 -7.71 -7.41 -5.26
C ASP A 81 -6.69 -8.03 -6.24
N GLY A 82 -6.02 -7.18 -7.01
CA GLY A 82 -5.00 -7.56 -7.98
C GLY A 82 -4.18 -6.36 -8.45
N PRO A 83 -3.10 -6.61 -9.21
CA PRO A 83 -2.30 -5.52 -9.76
C PRO A 83 -3.07 -4.76 -10.84
N PHE A 84 -2.97 -3.43 -10.88
CA PHE A 84 -3.62 -2.63 -11.91
C PHE A 84 -2.78 -2.56 -13.21
N ASP A 85 -1.46 -2.69 -13.11
CA ASP A 85 -0.50 -2.75 -14.23
C ASP A 85 0.50 -3.90 -14.03
N VAL A 86 0.90 -4.56 -15.11
CA VAL A 86 1.92 -5.60 -15.11
C VAL A 86 2.78 -5.46 -16.37
N TYR A 87 4.09 -5.39 -16.18
CA TYR A 87 5.03 -5.27 -17.30
C TYR A 87 6.38 -5.92 -17.03
N ASN A 88 7.12 -6.13 -18.11
CA ASN A 88 8.54 -6.46 -18.06
C ASN A 88 9.36 -5.22 -18.41
N SER A 89 10.52 -5.10 -17.79
CA SER A 89 11.49 -4.05 -18.08
C SER A 89 12.88 -4.60 -18.41
N HIS A 90 13.55 -3.86 -19.27
CA HIS A 90 14.98 -3.91 -19.53
C HIS A 90 15.71 -3.21 -18.40
N TRP A 91 16.92 -3.65 -18.08
CA TRP A 91 17.78 -2.98 -17.12
C TRP A 91 19.06 -2.58 -17.82
N ILE A 92 19.26 -1.27 -17.93
CA ILE A 92 20.34 -0.66 -18.70
C ILE A 92 21.31 -0.08 -17.69
N ASP A 93 22.49 -0.69 -17.57
CA ASP A 93 23.48 -0.28 -16.57
C ASP A 93 24.20 1.01 -17.00
N GLU A 94 24.21 1.29 -18.29
CA GLU A 94 24.81 2.42 -18.98
C GLU A 94 24.06 3.74 -18.69
N ILE A 95 22.78 3.66 -18.29
CA ILE A 95 22.02 4.83 -17.84
C ILE A 95 22.61 5.28 -16.48
N GLU A 96 23.31 6.42 -16.48
CA GLU A 96 23.92 7.01 -15.28
C GLU A 96 22.95 7.89 -14.49
N ASP A 97 22.06 8.61 -15.18
CA ASP A 97 21.06 9.50 -14.57
C ASP A 97 19.63 8.97 -14.78
N GLY A 98 18.80 9.07 -13.74
CA GLY A 98 17.42 8.59 -13.76
C GLY A 98 17.27 7.07 -13.55
N SER A 99 16.15 6.53 -14.04
CA SER A 99 15.78 5.12 -13.85
C SER A 99 16.46 4.22 -14.89
N LYS A 100 17.38 3.36 -14.42
CA LYS A 100 17.97 2.26 -15.21
C LYS A 100 16.98 1.21 -15.73
N SER A 101 15.74 1.21 -15.24
CA SER A 101 14.69 0.32 -15.73
C SER A 101 13.94 1.00 -16.89
N VAL A 102 13.88 0.33 -18.05
CA VAL A 102 13.12 0.79 -19.23
C VAL A 102 12.01 -0.21 -19.53
N ARG A 103 10.75 0.24 -19.66
CA ARG A 103 9.61 -0.66 -19.91
C ARG A 103 9.73 -1.26 -21.31
N CYS A 104 9.66 -2.59 -21.39
CA CYS A 104 9.64 -3.30 -22.66
C CYS A 104 8.33 -3.02 -23.41
N TRP A 105 8.39 -2.92 -24.73
CA TRP A 105 7.18 -2.79 -25.54
C TRP A 105 6.30 -4.04 -25.52
N GLY A 106 6.87 -5.19 -25.14
CA GLY A 106 6.16 -6.45 -25.00
C GLY A 106 5.83 -7.13 -26.33
N ASN A 107 6.44 -6.68 -27.42
CA ASN A 107 6.28 -7.21 -28.77
C ASN A 107 7.67 -7.52 -29.40
N PRO A 108 7.71 -8.25 -30.53
CA PRO A 108 8.97 -8.56 -31.23
C PRO A 108 9.71 -7.34 -31.77
N ASP A 109 9.03 -6.20 -31.88
CA ASP A 109 9.56 -4.96 -32.46
C ASP A 109 10.28 -4.08 -31.43
N CYS A 110 10.36 -4.51 -30.16
CA CYS A 110 11.09 -3.80 -29.12
C CYS A 110 12.60 -3.71 -29.47
N PRO A 111 13.17 -2.51 -29.71
CA PRO A 111 14.54 -2.34 -30.19
C PRO A 111 15.58 -3.01 -29.27
N LEU A 112 15.43 -2.85 -27.95
CA LEU A 112 16.30 -3.51 -26.97
C LEU A 112 16.23 -5.05 -27.05
N CYS A 113 15.05 -5.62 -27.32
CA CYS A 113 14.92 -7.07 -27.53
C CYS A 113 15.62 -7.52 -28.82
N GLN A 114 15.60 -6.68 -29.87
CA GLN A 114 16.21 -7.01 -31.17
C GLN A 114 17.74 -7.06 -31.09
N ILE A 115 18.37 -6.21 -30.27
CA ILE A 115 19.82 -6.27 -30.00
C ILE A 115 20.19 -7.36 -28.99
N GLY A 116 19.22 -8.14 -28.52
CA GLY A 116 19.44 -9.28 -27.63
C GLY A 116 19.34 -8.98 -26.14
N ASP A 117 19.07 -7.74 -25.73
CA ASP A 117 18.77 -7.43 -24.33
C ASP A 117 17.34 -7.88 -23.99
N LYS A 118 17.24 -8.93 -23.18
CA LYS A 118 15.96 -9.53 -22.81
C LYS A 118 15.41 -8.84 -21.58
N ALA A 119 14.16 -8.34 -21.67
CA ALA A 119 13.41 -7.83 -20.53
C ALA A 119 13.15 -8.93 -19.49
N LYS A 120 13.98 -8.97 -18.44
CA LYS A 120 13.92 -9.99 -17.38
C LYS A 120 13.22 -9.51 -16.11
N ARG A 121 13.07 -8.20 -15.93
CA ARG A 121 12.53 -7.62 -14.68
C ARG A 121 11.02 -7.49 -14.77
N PHE A 122 10.33 -8.39 -14.11
CA PHE A 122 8.88 -8.38 -13.93
C PHE A 122 8.48 -7.42 -12.80
N SER A 123 7.54 -6.52 -13.09
CA SER A 123 6.87 -5.67 -12.10
C SER A 123 5.36 -5.87 -12.19
N ALA A 124 4.71 -6.03 -11.04
CA ALA A 124 3.27 -5.95 -10.87
C ALA A 124 2.95 -4.79 -9.93
N CYS A 125 2.11 -3.86 -10.38
CA CYS A 125 1.87 -2.60 -9.69
C CYS A 125 0.56 -2.65 -8.92
N PHE A 126 0.60 -2.27 -7.64
CA PHE A 126 -0.56 -2.23 -6.76
C PHE A 126 -0.68 -0.85 -6.14
N ASP A 127 -1.91 -0.38 -5.97
CA ASP A 127 -2.17 0.76 -5.09
C ASP A 127 -2.15 0.29 -3.65
N VAL A 128 -1.35 1.00 -2.84
CA VAL A 128 -1.21 0.72 -1.42
C VAL A 128 -1.26 2.02 -0.62
N ILE A 129 -1.92 1.97 0.52
CA ILE A 129 -1.84 3.04 1.52
C ILE A 129 -0.69 2.68 2.44
N SER A 130 0.33 3.52 2.45
CA SER A 130 1.50 3.43 3.31
C SER A 130 1.16 4.05 4.66
N LEU A 131 1.37 3.27 5.73
CA LEU A 131 1.21 3.68 7.13
C LEU A 131 2.59 3.77 7.80
N GLU A 132 3.59 4.21 7.03
CA GLU A 132 4.95 4.47 7.54
C GLU A 132 4.93 5.61 8.56
N ASP A 133 4.16 6.65 8.28
CA ASP A 133 3.72 7.67 9.23
C ASP A 133 2.23 7.43 9.53
N PRO A 134 1.87 6.88 10.71
CA PRO A 134 0.49 6.56 11.05
C PRO A 134 -0.45 7.78 11.08
N ASP A 135 0.10 8.97 11.40
CA ASP A 135 -0.68 10.22 11.45
C ASP A 135 -0.95 10.82 10.06
N THR A 136 -0.17 10.37 9.06
CA THR A 136 -0.26 10.85 7.67
C THR A 136 -0.23 9.68 6.68
N PRO A 137 -1.32 8.88 6.57
CA PRO A 137 -1.41 7.83 5.56
C PRO A 137 -1.27 8.38 4.13
N VAL A 138 -0.49 7.70 3.28
CA VAL A 138 -0.24 8.15 1.90
C VAL A 138 -0.52 7.03 0.90
N LEU A 139 -1.30 7.32 -0.14
CA LEU A 139 -1.45 6.44 -1.29
C LEU A 139 -0.17 6.44 -2.12
N LYS A 140 0.40 5.25 -2.33
CA LYS A 140 1.60 5.00 -3.13
C LYS A 140 1.36 3.86 -4.11
N VAL A 141 2.12 3.83 -5.19
CA VAL A 141 2.22 2.68 -6.09
C VAL A 141 3.31 1.75 -5.59
N TRP A 142 2.99 0.49 -5.41
CA TRP A 142 3.97 -0.52 -5.07
C TRP A 142 4.28 -1.42 -6.27
N GLU A 143 5.53 -1.37 -6.74
CA GLU A 143 6.06 -2.31 -7.73
C GLU A 143 6.54 -3.60 -7.06
N ALA A 144 5.70 -4.63 -7.08
CA ALA A 144 6.03 -5.93 -6.54
C ALA A 144 6.72 -6.81 -7.60
N GLY A 145 7.85 -7.41 -7.21
CA GLY A 145 8.53 -8.43 -8.01
C GLY A 145 7.76 -9.77 -8.03
N ILE A 146 8.11 -10.64 -8.99
CA ILE A 146 7.37 -11.88 -9.30
C ILE A 146 7.10 -12.80 -8.09
N LYS A 147 8.04 -12.89 -7.14
CA LYS A 147 7.88 -13.75 -5.95
C LYS A 147 6.75 -13.24 -5.05
N ILE A 148 6.76 -11.96 -4.75
CA ILE A 148 5.73 -11.30 -3.93
C ILE A 148 4.40 -11.29 -4.66
N ALA A 149 4.38 -10.97 -5.96
CA ALA A 149 3.17 -11.00 -6.77
C ALA A 149 2.49 -12.38 -6.77
N ARG A 150 3.26 -13.48 -6.77
CA ARG A 150 2.72 -14.83 -6.62
C ARG A 150 2.15 -15.09 -5.22
N GLN A 151 2.85 -14.67 -4.16
CA GLN A 151 2.32 -14.77 -2.79
C GLN A 151 1.00 -14.02 -2.63
N LEU A 152 0.91 -12.81 -3.18
CA LEU A 152 -0.32 -12.00 -3.19
C LEU A 152 -1.43 -12.71 -3.96
N LYS A 153 -1.15 -13.27 -5.15
CA LYS A 153 -2.13 -14.06 -5.91
C LYS A 153 -2.64 -15.27 -5.13
N ASP A 154 -1.77 -15.98 -4.42
CA ASP A 154 -2.15 -17.14 -3.60
C ASP A 154 -3.04 -16.73 -2.42
N ILE A 155 -2.87 -15.52 -1.88
CA ILE A 155 -3.76 -14.96 -0.85
C ILE A 155 -5.09 -14.52 -1.46
N ALA A 156 -5.07 -13.77 -2.57
CA ALA A 156 -6.26 -13.26 -3.27
C ALA A 156 -7.23 -14.38 -3.69
N THR A 157 -6.68 -15.47 -4.23
CA THR A 157 -7.47 -16.60 -4.75
C THR A 157 -7.93 -17.60 -3.69
N ASP A 158 -7.44 -17.47 -2.45
CA ASP A 158 -7.82 -18.35 -1.35
C ASP A 158 -9.13 -17.88 -0.71
N THR A 159 -10.12 -18.78 -0.66
CA THR A 159 -11.48 -18.46 -0.17
C THR A 159 -11.56 -18.04 1.29
N LYS A 160 -10.52 -18.33 2.11
CA LYS A 160 -10.47 -17.97 3.52
C LYS A 160 -9.60 -16.75 3.78
N ARG A 161 -8.59 -16.52 2.92
CA ARG A 161 -7.55 -15.51 3.13
C ARG A 161 -7.75 -14.27 2.26
N GLY A 162 -8.36 -14.40 1.09
CA GLY A 162 -8.72 -13.31 0.21
C GLY A 162 -10.07 -12.68 0.56
N PRO A 163 -10.47 -11.61 -0.14
CA PRO A 163 -9.67 -10.85 -1.11
C PRO A 163 -8.55 -10.02 -0.45
N LEU A 164 -7.57 -9.53 -1.23
CA LEU A 164 -6.44 -8.74 -0.71
C LEU A 164 -6.87 -7.41 -0.08
N ASN A 165 -7.96 -6.83 -0.61
CA ASN A 165 -8.46 -5.53 -0.21
C ASN A 165 -9.51 -5.56 0.91
N ARG A 166 -9.67 -6.68 1.62
CA ARG A 166 -10.54 -6.77 2.81
C ARG A 166 -10.27 -5.63 3.80
N ALA A 167 -11.31 -4.99 4.33
CA ALA A 167 -11.17 -3.88 5.27
C ALA A 167 -10.31 -4.23 6.50
N ASP A 168 -10.45 -5.46 7.02
CA ASP A 168 -9.76 -5.95 8.23
C ASP A 168 -8.34 -6.48 8.01
N LEU A 169 -7.83 -6.42 6.77
CA LEU A 169 -6.58 -7.04 6.36
C LEU A 169 -5.53 -6.01 5.96
N TYR A 170 -4.41 -6.05 6.68
CA TYR A 170 -3.22 -5.25 6.47
C TYR A 170 -2.03 -6.17 6.21
N PHE A 171 -0.93 -5.57 5.78
CA PHE A 171 0.30 -6.30 5.51
C PHE A 171 1.49 -5.53 6.07
N THR A 172 2.53 -6.25 6.46
CA THR A 172 3.85 -5.66 6.66
C THR A 172 4.75 -6.11 5.53
N ILE A 173 5.55 -5.17 5.02
CA ILE A 173 6.55 -5.43 4.01
C ILE A 173 7.90 -4.92 4.50
N LYS A 174 8.93 -5.75 4.39
CA LYS A 174 10.32 -5.37 4.58
C LYS A 174 11.21 -6.05 3.57
N LYS A 175 12.41 -5.51 3.36
CA LYS A 175 13.46 -6.17 2.59
C LYS A 175 14.63 -6.57 3.48
N GLU A 176 15.21 -7.73 3.23
CA GLU A 176 16.42 -8.20 3.88
C GLU A 176 17.51 -8.34 2.83
N THR A 177 18.64 -7.66 3.05
CA THR A 177 19.81 -7.76 2.18
C THR A 177 20.68 -8.95 2.62
N LYS A 178 20.56 -10.09 1.95
CA LYS A 178 21.37 -11.29 2.21
C LYS A 178 22.49 -11.41 1.18
N LYS A 179 23.72 -11.05 1.58
CA LYS A 179 24.94 -11.11 0.76
C LYS A 179 24.82 -10.33 -0.56
N LYS A 180 24.36 -11.01 -1.63
CA LYS A 180 24.20 -10.47 -2.99
C LYS A 180 22.74 -10.48 -3.48
N SER A 181 21.78 -10.80 -2.61
CA SER A 181 20.36 -10.85 -2.96
C SER A 181 19.54 -10.07 -1.97
N VAL A 182 18.54 -9.35 -2.49
CA VAL A 182 17.48 -8.74 -1.69
C VAL A 182 16.32 -9.71 -1.63
N GLU A 183 15.88 -10.04 -0.42
CA GLU A 183 14.69 -10.84 -0.17
C GLU A 183 13.61 -9.96 0.43
N TYR A 184 12.37 -10.11 0.00
CA TYR A 184 11.24 -9.37 0.54
C TYR A 184 10.41 -10.30 1.42
N THR A 185 10.08 -9.83 2.61
CA THR A 185 9.21 -10.53 3.56
C THR A 185 7.88 -9.79 3.62
N LEU A 186 6.81 -10.49 3.29
CA LEU A 186 5.43 -10.01 3.34
C LEU A 186 4.67 -10.83 4.38
N GLU A 187 4.14 -10.17 5.41
CA GLU A 187 3.33 -10.83 6.44
C GLU A 187 1.95 -10.18 6.51
N ARG A 188 0.96 -10.96 6.92
CA ARG A 188 -0.42 -10.48 7.08
C ARG A 188 -0.62 -10.02 8.51
N VAL A 189 -1.19 -8.85 8.67
CA VAL A 189 -1.56 -8.28 9.96
C VAL A 189 -3.07 -8.10 9.97
N LYS A 190 -3.73 -8.58 11.03
CA LYS A 190 -5.15 -8.32 11.22
C LYS A 190 -5.31 -6.96 11.87
N GLU A 191 -6.41 -6.30 11.56
CA GLU A 191 -6.76 -5.00 12.14
C GLU A 191 -6.58 -4.93 13.68
N ARG A 192 -7.05 -5.95 14.40
CA ARG A 192 -6.96 -6.02 15.87
C ARG A 192 -5.53 -6.05 16.42
N ASP A 193 -4.58 -6.53 15.61
CA ASP A 193 -3.18 -6.75 16.00
C ASP A 193 -2.33 -5.50 15.60
N LEU A 194 -2.88 -4.54 14.83
CA LEU A 194 -2.15 -3.35 14.35
C LEU A 194 -1.59 -2.48 15.46
N TYR A 195 -2.44 -2.07 16.40
CA TYR A 195 -2.05 -1.15 17.46
C TYR A 195 -1.05 -1.81 18.42
N GLU A 196 -1.30 -3.07 18.79
CA GLU A 196 -0.46 -3.81 19.74
C GLU A 196 0.94 -4.11 19.19
N GLU A 197 1.06 -4.41 17.90
CA GLU A 197 2.33 -4.81 17.28
C GLU A 197 3.07 -3.65 16.59
N TYR A 198 2.35 -2.63 16.09
CA TYR A 198 2.91 -1.59 15.21
C TYR A 198 2.57 -0.15 15.63
N ASP A 199 1.79 0.07 16.70
CA ASP A 199 1.33 1.42 17.11
C ASP A 199 0.58 2.16 15.97
N VAL A 200 -0.15 1.40 15.16
CA VAL A 200 -0.94 1.90 14.03
C VAL A 200 -2.42 1.76 14.33
N GLU A 201 -3.17 2.85 14.22
CA GLU A 201 -4.63 2.78 14.24
C GLU A 201 -5.19 2.30 12.89
N PRO A 202 -6.25 1.48 12.88
CA PRO A 202 -6.95 1.11 11.65
C PRO A 202 -7.46 2.34 10.89
N LEU A 203 -7.40 2.27 9.56
CA LEU A 203 -8.03 3.28 8.71
C LEU A 203 -9.54 3.26 8.90
N THR A 204 -10.13 4.43 9.10
CA THR A 204 -11.59 4.59 9.10
C THR A 204 -12.17 4.31 7.70
N ASP A 205 -13.44 3.88 7.66
CA ASP A 205 -14.15 3.62 6.39
C ASP A 205 -14.13 4.86 5.47
N ASP A 206 -14.31 6.05 6.03
CA ASP A 206 -14.31 7.31 5.26
C ASP A 206 -12.94 7.60 4.64
N ALA A 207 -11.86 7.42 5.41
CA ALA A 207 -10.49 7.58 4.90
C ALA A 207 -10.18 6.55 3.83
N LEU A 208 -10.54 5.28 4.06
CA LEU A 208 -10.35 4.21 3.08
C LEU A 208 -11.11 4.51 1.78
N ASN A 209 -12.36 4.94 1.86
CA ASN A 209 -13.16 5.29 0.68
C ASN A 209 -12.57 6.47 -0.10
N ALA A 210 -12.00 7.46 0.59
CA ALA A 210 -11.31 8.57 -0.06
C ALA A 210 -10.09 8.08 -0.86
N PHE A 211 -9.26 7.20 -0.30
CA PHE A 211 -8.13 6.61 -1.02
C PHE A 211 -8.57 5.70 -2.17
N LEU A 212 -9.61 4.90 -1.98
CA LEU A 212 -10.14 4.02 -3.03
C LEU A 212 -10.65 4.81 -4.25
N ALA A 213 -11.16 6.03 -4.04
CA ALA A 213 -11.58 6.90 -5.14
C ALA A 213 -10.40 7.46 -5.97
N GLU A 214 -9.19 7.48 -5.40
CA GLU A 214 -7.96 7.94 -6.05
C GLU A 214 -7.11 6.79 -6.63
N CYS A 215 -7.50 5.53 -6.39
CA CYS A 215 -6.77 4.38 -6.90
C CYS A 215 -6.83 4.28 -8.42
N HIS A 216 -5.78 3.71 -9.00
CA HIS A 216 -5.70 3.41 -10.41
C HIS A 216 -6.73 2.36 -10.80
N GLN A 217 -7.20 2.48 -12.04
CA GLN A 217 -8.08 1.51 -12.67
C GLN A 217 -7.27 0.39 -13.34
N TRP A 218 -7.94 -0.74 -13.57
CA TRP A 218 -7.34 -1.85 -14.29
C TRP A 218 -6.88 -1.43 -15.69
N GLY A 219 -5.60 -1.63 -15.98
CA GLY A 219 -4.99 -1.26 -17.26
C GLY A 219 -4.39 0.15 -17.29
N ASP A 220 -4.51 0.92 -16.22
CA ASP A 220 -3.75 2.16 -16.06
C ASP A 220 -2.25 1.88 -16.14
N VAL A 221 -1.51 2.85 -16.66
CA VAL A 221 -0.09 2.72 -16.97
C VAL A 221 0.68 3.62 -16.00
N VAL A 222 1.40 3.02 -15.05
CA VAL A 222 2.23 3.81 -14.12
C VAL A 222 3.58 4.18 -14.73
N LYS A 223 4.10 3.31 -15.59
CA LYS A 223 5.37 3.52 -16.28
C LYS A 223 5.16 3.52 -17.77
N GLU A 224 5.31 4.67 -18.40
CA GLU A 224 5.14 4.82 -19.84
C GLU A 224 6.21 4.04 -20.61
N LYS A 225 5.86 3.63 -21.82
CA LYS A 225 6.82 3.11 -22.78
C LYS A 225 7.55 4.30 -23.39
N LEU A 226 8.86 4.19 -23.56
CA LEU A 226 9.59 5.13 -24.40
C LEU A 226 9.04 5.05 -25.82
N ASP A 227 8.99 6.18 -26.50
CA ASP A 227 8.73 6.24 -27.92
C ASP A 227 9.93 5.71 -28.72
N GLU A 228 9.80 5.69 -30.05
CA GLU A 228 10.81 5.12 -30.93
C GLU A 228 12.15 5.86 -30.84
N ASP A 229 12.11 7.20 -30.79
CA ASP A 229 13.31 8.04 -30.73
C ASP A 229 14.04 7.84 -29.39
N ALA A 230 13.35 7.95 -28.25
CA ALA A 230 13.98 7.76 -26.95
C ALA A 230 14.46 6.31 -26.73
N MET A 231 13.75 5.32 -27.29
CA MET A 231 14.23 3.93 -27.26
C MET A 231 15.48 3.74 -28.12
N GLY A 232 15.58 4.45 -29.26
CA GLY A 232 16.76 4.50 -30.11
C GLY A 232 17.99 5.03 -29.37
N GLU A 233 17.84 6.14 -28.64
CA GLU A 233 18.92 6.70 -27.81
C GLU A 233 19.42 5.69 -26.76
N VAL A 234 18.52 4.95 -26.13
CA VAL A 234 18.90 3.90 -25.16
C VAL A 234 19.60 2.72 -25.85
N VAL A 235 19.18 2.36 -27.06
CA VAL A 235 19.87 1.31 -27.85
C VAL A 235 21.28 1.75 -28.23
N ASP A 236 21.45 2.98 -28.70
CA ASP A 236 22.75 3.52 -29.07
C ASP A 236 23.69 3.52 -27.86
N LEU A 237 23.19 3.96 -26.69
CA LEU A 237 23.92 3.91 -25.42
C LEU A 237 24.43 2.49 -25.09
N VAL A 238 23.59 1.46 -25.27
CA VAL A 238 23.96 0.06 -24.99
C VAL A 238 24.96 -0.50 -26.01
N MET A 239 24.95 0.02 -27.24
CA MET A 239 25.77 -0.49 -28.34
C MET A 239 27.14 0.20 -28.46
N GLU A 240 27.34 1.33 -27.78
CA GLU A 240 28.61 2.08 -27.76
C GLU A 240 29.67 1.52 -26.79
N ASP A 241 29.29 0.63 -25.87
CA ASP A 241 30.16 -0.09 -24.92
C ASP A 241 30.63 -1.49 -25.42
#